data_AF-A0A2Y9AII6-F1
#
_entry.id   AF-A0A2Y9AII6-F1
#
_cell.length_a   1.000
_cell.length_b   1.000
_cell.length_c   1.000
_cell.angle_alpha   90.00
_cell.angle_beta   90.00
_cell.angle_gamma   90.00
#
_symmetry.space_group_name_H-M   'P 1'
#
loop_
_entity.id
_entity.type
_entity.pdbx_description
1 polymer ?
#
loop_
_entity_poly.entity_id
_entity_poly.type
_entity_poly.pdbx_seq_one_letter_code
_entity_poly.pdbx_strand_id
1 'polypeptide(L)'
;MSFRSSRLLRLALAFNLAFSTLCGLSVLVLGPAAVGAALGPFPGWFMAGLGIGLLGFAALIGFALWRLRVGLALLISGLDVLWVIGTLPMAIVPGFLTSQGQLVVAGVAAVVGLACILQLAGIRALLRDPKGAPNTFKHCVRLTSGADPDTLWPVIRDLGSIARYGTGLKSSRLEGAEEPAPGAVRVCTNHNDQSWAEEVVSLDDATRSFVLRFRAEAEDFPFPFAAMTGGWSVSPAPEGSVVDIWWTVRPKHRHLGWLLLAVATIPLDRDIRHLVAAMEAGGASTSRTAAVSLPAFAYC
;
A
#
# COMPACT_ATOMS: atom_id res chain seq x y z
N MET A 1 -4.38 -15.91 2.62
CA MET A 1 -5.30 -14.85 2.11
C MET A 1 -6.48 -15.41 1.34
N SER A 2 -7.67 -14.79 1.40
CA SER A 2 -8.79 -15.16 0.52
C SER A 2 -8.52 -14.60 -0.87
N PHE A 3 -8.33 -15.47 -1.86
CA PHE A 3 -8.29 -15.12 -3.28
C PHE A 3 -9.44 -14.19 -3.72
N ARG A 4 -10.55 -14.10 -2.95
CA ARG A 4 -11.69 -13.23 -3.24
C ARG A 4 -11.39 -11.74 -3.02
N SER A 5 -10.61 -11.35 -2.00
CA SER A 5 -10.38 -9.92 -1.70
C SER A 5 -9.54 -9.24 -2.78
N SER A 6 -8.53 -9.93 -3.30
CA SER A 6 -7.71 -9.40 -4.41
C SER A 6 -8.48 -9.38 -5.73
N ARG A 7 -9.46 -10.26 -5.94
CA ARG A 7 -10.31 -10.28 -7.14
C ARG A 7 -11.15 -9.01 -7.26
N LEU A 8 -11.78 -8.54 -6.18
CA LEU A 8 -12.62 -7.34 -6.24
C LEU A 8 -11.80 -6.12 -6.72
N LEU A 9 -10.63 -5.88 -6.09
CA LEU A 9 -9.77 -4.76 -6.46
C LEU A 9 -9.27 -4.88 -7.91
N ARG A 10 -8.85 -6.08 -8.33
CA ARG A 10 -8.41 -6.33 -9.71
C ARG A 10 -9.53 -6.13 -10.72
N LEU A 11 -10.74 -6.56 -10.43
CA LEU A 11 -11.90 -6.36 -11.30
C LEU A 11 -12.27 -4.88 -11.40
N ALA A 12 -12.25 -4.14 -10.29
CA ALA A 12 -12.52 -2.71 -10.29
C ALA A 12 -11.49 -1.92 -11.10
N LEU A 13 -10.19 -2.25 -10.96
CA LEU A 13 -9.12 -1.68 -11.77
C LEU A 13 -9.24 -2.07 -13.24
N ALA A 14 -9.56 -3.32 -13.56
CA ALA A 14 -9.74 -3.78 -14.95
C ALA A 14 -10.93 -3.09 -15.62
N PHE A 15 -12.02 -2.88 -14.88
CA PHE A 15 -13.18 -2.11 -15.34
C PHE A 15 -12.78 -0.66 -15.66
N ASN A 16 -12.06 0.02 -14.74
CA ASN A 16 -11.61 1.38 -14.98
C ASN A 16 -10.63 1.48 -16.17
N LEU A 17 -9.71 0.51 -16.28
CA LEU A 17 -8.79 0.41 -17.42
C LEU A 17 -9.56 0.32 -18.75
N ALA A 18 -10.52 -0.59 -18.84
CA ALA A 18 -11.32 -0.77 -20.06
C ALA A 18 -12.12 0.49 -20.39
N PHE A 19 -12.78 1.08 -19.39
CA PHE A 19 -13.56 2.29 -19.57
C PHE A 19 -12.71 3.48 -20.01
N SER A 20 -11.60 3.75 -19.32
CA SER A 20 -10.66 4.84 -19.66
C SER A 20 -10.06 4.65 -21.06
N THR A 21 -9.73 3.41 -21.43
CA THR A 21 -9.24 3.08 -22.79
C THR A 21 -10.30 3.38 -23.84
N LEU A 22 -11.54 2.94 -23.63
CA LEU A 22 -12.65 3.19 -24.57
C LEU A 22 -12.93 4.69 -24.71
N CYS A 23 -12.96 5.44 -23.61
CA CYS A 23 -13.13 6.90 -23.66
C CYS A 23 -11.99 7.56 -24.43
N GLY A 24 -10.73 7.23 -24.12
CA GLY A 24 -9.57 7.79 -24.82
C GLY A 24 -9.57 7.49 -26.32
N LEU A 25 -9.83 6.23 -26.70
CA LEU A 25 -9.93 5.82 -28.10
C LEU A 25 -11.11 6.49 -28.80
N SER A 26 -12.28 6.60 -28.17
CA SER A 26 -13.45 7.24 -28.78
C SER A 26 -13.18 8.70 -29.16
N VAL A 27 -12.47 9.45 -28.30
CA VAL A 27 -12.10 10.84 -28.58
C VAL A 27 -11.15 10.94 -29.78
N LEU A 28 -10.18 10.03 -29.88
CA LEU A 28 -9.17 10.06 -30.94
C LEU A 28 -9.71 9.53 -32.28
N VAL A 29 -10.54 8.49 -32.25
CA VAL A 29 -11.07 7.82 -33.46
C VAL A 29 -12.23 8.58 -34.08
N LEU A 30 -13.17 9.10 -33.27
CA LEU A 30 -14.30 9.88 -33.79
C LEU A 30 -13.90 11.29 -34.24
N GLY A 31 -12.67 11.71 -33.93
CA GLY A 31 -12.14 13.02 -34.27
C GLY A 31 -12.27 14.01 -33.11
N PRO A 32 -11.15 14.51 -32.54
CA PRO A 32 -11.17 15.41 -31.39
C PRO A 32 -12.02 16.67 -31.57
N ALA A 33 -12.04 17.25 -32.79
CA ALA A 33 -12.86 18.43 -33.09
C ALA A 33 -14.36 18.12 -33.09
N ALA A 34 -14.77 16.95 -33.60
CA ALA A 34 -16.16 16.53 -33.65
C ALA A 34 -16.70 16.24 -32.24
N VAL A 35 -15.93 15.50 -31.43
CA VAL A 35 -16.29 15.24 -30.02
C VAL A 35 -16.30 16.54 -29.22
N GLY A 36 -15.33 17.43 -29.45
CA GLY A 36 -15.31 18.77 -28.87
C GLY A 36 -16.61 19.52 -29.12
N ALA A 37 -16.98 19.69 -30.40
CA ALA A 37 -18.19 20.38 -30.81
C ALA A 37 -19.48 19.76 -30.25
N ALA A 38 -19.54 18.43 -30.12
CA ALA A 38 -20.68 17.75 -29.52
C ALA A 38 -20.82 18.03 -28.02
N LEU A 39 -19.71 18.12 -27.29
CA LEU A 39 -19.70 18.42 -25.85
C LEU A 39 -19.87 19.92 -25.54
N GLY A 40 -19.32 20.80 -26.40
CA GLY A 40 -19.30 22.25 -26.17
C GLY A 40 -18.30 22.98 -27.07
N PRO A 41 -17.95 24.23 -26.77
CA PRO A 41 -16.99 25.01 -27.56
C PRO A 41 -15.52 24.64 -27.26
N PHE A 42 -15.20 23.35 -27.09
CA PHE A 42 -13.82 22.92 -26.82
C PHE A 42 -12.99 22.83 -28.10
N PRO A 43 -11.76 23.36 -28.11
CA PRO A 43 -10.90 23.25 -29.27
C PRO A 43 -10.41 21.81 -29.45
N GLY A 44 -10.23 21.38 -30.70
CA GLY A 44 -9.85 19.99 -31.02
C GLY A 44 -8.53 19.55 -30.39
N TRP A 45 -7.55 20.44 -30.22
CA TRP A 45 -6.28 20.10 -29.56
C TRP A 45 -6.46 19.73 -28.08
N PHE A 46 -7.38 20.38 -27.37
CA PHE A 46 -7.68 20.08 -25.97
C PHE A 46 -8.27 18.68 -25.86
N MET A 47 -9.22 18.37 -26.73
CA MET A 47 -9.82 17.03 -26.81
C MET A 47 -8.79 15.97 -27.19
N ALA A 48 -7.86 16.26 -28.11
CA ALA A 48 -6.78 15.34 -28.43
C ALA A 48 -5.88 15.06 -27.22
N GLY A 49 -5.51 16.12 -26.49
CA GLY A 49 -4.77 16.01 -25.23
C GLY A 49 -5.51 15.20 -24.18
N LEU A 50 -6.83 15.39 -24.05
CA LEU A 50 -7.69 14.60 -23.16
C LEU A 50 -7.68 13.11 -23.55
N GLY A 51 -7.84 12.80 -24.83
CA GLY A 51 -7.81 11.42 -25.34
C GLY A 51 -6.47 10.73 -25.04
N ILE A 52 -5.35 11.40 -25.32
CA ILE A 52 -4.00 10.91 -25.00
C ILE A 52 -3.82 10.74 -23.49
N GLY A 53 -4.27 11.71 -22.69
CA GLY A 53 -4.19 11.66 -21.23
C GLY A 53 -4.96 10.47 -20.64
N LEU A 54 -6.17 10.18 -21.16
CA LEU A 54 -6.96 9.02 -20.76
C LEU A 54 -6.27 7.69 -21.10
N LEU A 55 -5.60 7.60 -22.25
CA LEU A 55 -4.81 6.41 -22.61
C LEU A 55 -3.55 6.27 -21.73
N GLY A 56 -2.90 7.37 -21.38
CA GLY A 56 -1.79 7.38 -20.41
C GLY A 56 -2.24 6.92 -19.01
N PHE A 57 -3.41 7.40 -18.56
CA PHE A 57 -4.02 6.96 -17.30
C PHE A 57 -4.41 5.47 -17.35
N ALA A 58 -4.98 5.01 -18.46
CA ALA A 58 -5.26 3.59 -18.68
C ALA A 58 -3.98 2.75 -18.59
N ALA A 59 -2.87 3.18 -19.21
CA ALA A 59 -1.60 2.48 -19.11
C ALA A 59 -1.08 2.40 -17.65
N LEU A 60 -1.25 3.47 -16.87
CA LEU A 60 -0.93 3.47 -15.42
C LEU A 60 -1.76 2.43 -14.66
N ILE A 61 -3.07 2.31 -14.95
CA ILE A 61 -3.92 1.28 -14.34
C ILE A 61 -3.46 -0.12 -14.77
N GLY A 62 -3.11 -0.31 -16.04
CA GLY A 62 -2.55 -1.57 -16.55
C GLY A 62 -1.27 -1.97 -15.81
N PHE A 63 -0.37 -1.01 -15.57
CA PHE A 63 0.82 -1.21 -14.74
C PHE A 63 0.46 -1.59 -13.29
N ALA A 64 -0.52 -0.90 -12.68
CA ALA A 64 -0.98 -1.21 -11.34
C ALA A 64 -1.64 -2.60 -11.24
N LEU A 65 -2.34 -3.08 -12.26
CA LEU A 65 -2.89 -4.45 -12.32
C LEU A 65 -1.79 -5.52 -12.36
N TRP A 66 -0.72 -5.24 -13.10
CA TRP A 66 0.44 -6.13 -13.20
C TRP A 66 1.24 -6.15 -11.87
N ARG A 67 1.40 -4.98 -11.23
CA ARG A 67 2.15 -4.80 -9.99
C ARG A 67 1.25 -4.29 -8.87
N LEU A 68 0.25 -5.08 -8.48
CA LEU A 68 -0.77 -4.68 -7.52
C LEU A 68 -0.15 -4.24 -6.18
N ARG A 69 -0.17 -2.92 -5.95
CA ARG A 69 0.26 -2.27 -4.72
C ARG A 69 -0.87 -1.40 -4.21
N VAL A 70 -1.22 -1.51 -2.92
CA VAL A 70 -2.25 -0.69 -2.28
C VAL A 70 -2.03 0.81 -2.53
N GLY A 71 -0.79 1.27 -2.44
CA GLY A 71 -0.44 2.67 -2.71
C GLY A 71 -0.79 3.16 -4.11
N LEU A 72 -0.51 2.36 -5.14
CA LEU A 72 -0.84 2.72 -6.54
C LEU A 72 -2.35 2.67 -6.78
N ALA A 73 -3.03 1.66 -6.23
CA ALA A 73 -4.48 1.58 -6.32
C ALA A 73 -5.14 2.80 -5.63
N LEU A 74 -4.62 3.23 -4.49
CA LEU A 74 -5.12 4.40 -3.77
C LEU A 74 -4.86 5.70 -4.54
N LEU A 75 -3.70 5.85 -5.18
CA LEU A 75 -3.41 6.98 -6.06
C LEU A 75 -4.40 7.05 -7.22
N ILE A 76 -4.66 5.91 -7.89
CA ILE A 76 -5.65 5.82 -8.97
C ILE A 76 -7.04 6.24 -8.47
N SER A 77 -7.49 5.71 -7.32
CA SER A 77 -8.77 6.12 -6.73
C SER A 77 -8.80 7.62 -6.40
N GLY A 78 -7.69 8.21 -5.94
CA GLY A 78 -7.58 9.65 -5.70
C GLY A 78 -7.71 10.47 -6.97
N LEU A 79 -7.09 10.02 -8.07
CA LEU A 79 -7.22 10.65 -9.38
C LEU A 79 -8.65 10.52 -9.93
N ASP A 80 -9.31 9.36 -9.75
CA ASP A 80 -10.71 9.16 -10.11
C ASP A 80 -11.64 10.13 -9.35
N VAL A 81 -11.42 10.31 -8.04
CA VAL A 81 -12.17 11.30 -7.23
C VAL A 81 -11.94 12.71 -7.76
N LEU A 82 -10.69 13.09 -8.04
CA LEU A 82 -10.37 14.42 -8.56
C LEU A 82 -11.03 14.66 -9.92
N TRP A 83 -11.07 13.66 -10.79
CA TRP A 83 -11.78 13.72 -12.06
C TRP A 83 -13.28 13.96 -11.88
N VAL A 84 -13.93 13.19 -11.01
CA VAL A 84 -15.37 13.35 -10.74
C VAL A 84 -15.67 14.73 -10.16
N ILE A 85 -14.90 15.19 -9.18
CA ILE A 85 -15.07 16.52 -8.58
C ILE A 85 -14.83 17.62 -9.62
N GLY A 86 -13.80 17.48 -10.46
CA GLY A 86 -13.46 18.47 -11.48
C GLY A 86 -14.49 18.57 -12.60
N THR A 87 -15.14 17.46 -12.96
CA THR A 87 -16.13 17.41 -14.05
C THR A 87 -17.55 17.73 -13.58
N LEU A 88 -17.86 17.58 -12.29
CA LEU A 88 -19.21 17.81 -11.75
C LEU A 88 -19.75 19.24 -11.99
N PRO A 89 -18.98 20.34 -11.79
CA PRO A 89 -19.45 21.68 -12.11
C PRO A 89 -19.79 21.84 -13.60
N MET A 90 -19.00 21.24 -14.49
CA MET A 90 -19.23 21.31 -15.93
C MET A 90 -20.56 20.64 -16.33
N ALA A 91 -20.95 19.58 -15.63
CA ALA A 91 -22.20 18.87 -15.86
C ALA A 91 -23.44 19.61 -15.35
N ILE A 92 -23.31 20.39 -14.26
CA ILE A 92 -24.45 21.01 -13.57
C ILE A 92 -24.67 22.47 -13.99
N VAL A 93 -23.60 23.22 -14.29
CA VAL A 93 -23.72 24.65 -14.60
C VAL A 93 -24.20 24.84 -16.05
N PRO A 94 -25.36 25.50 -16.27
CA PRO A 94 -25.85 25.77 -17.61
C PRO A 94 -24.87 26.62 -18.43
N GLY A 95 -24.72 26.30 -19.71
CA GLY A 95 -23.90 27.08 -20.66
C GLY A 95 -22.42 26.67 -20.72
N PHE A 96 -21.92 25.83 -19.82
CA PHE A 96 -20.55 25.26 -19.94
C PHE A 96 -20.44 24.20 -21.04
N LEU A 97 -21.48 23.38 -21.16
CA LEU A 97 -21.58 22.27 -22.10
C LEU A 97 -22.90 22.37 -22.87
N THR A 98 -22.99 21.72 -24.02
CA THR A 98 -24.29 21.45 -24.66
C THR A 98 -25.13 20.53 -23.75
N SER A 99 -26.46 20.48 -23.94
CA SER A 99 -27.30 19.56 -23.15
C SER A 99 -26.87 18.09 -23.31
N GLN A 100 -26.43 17.70 -24.51
CA GLN A 100 -25.87 16.37 -24.75
C GLN A 100 -24.53 16.19 -24.04
N GLY A 101 -23.67 17.21 -24.08
CA GLY A 101 -22.39 17.23 -23.38
C GLY A 101 -22.53 17.08 -21.87
N GLN A 102 -23.50 17.75 -21.25
CA GLN A 102 -23.80 17.60 -19.83
C GLN A 102 -24.16 16.16 -19.48
N LEU A 103 -25.02 15.51 -20.27
CA LEU A 103 -25.40 14.11 -20.06
C LEU A 103 -24.21 13.16 -20.22
N VAL A 104 -23.37 13.37 -21.24
CA VAL A 104 -22.17 12.56 -21.48
C VAL A 104 -21.19 12.70 -20.32
N VAL A 105 -20.87 13.93 -19.91
CA VAL A 105 -19.93 14.19 -18.81
C VAL A 105 -20.47 13.65 -17.49
N ALA A 106 -21.76 13.83 -17.20
CA ALA A 106 -22.41 13.25 -16.03
C ALA A 106 -22.35 11.71 -16.04
N GLY A 107 -22.61 11.09 -17.18
CA GLY A 107 -22.52 9.63 -17.35
C GLY A 107 -21.10 9.11 -17.14
N VAL A 108 -20.10 9.76 -17.72
CA VAL A 108 -18.68 9.42 -17.51
C VAL A 108 -18.30 9.59 -16.04
N ALA A 109 -18.67 10.70 -15.40
CA ALA A 109 -18.42 10.94 -13.98
C ALA A 109 -19.08 9.87 -13.09
N ALA A 110 -20.29 9.43 -13.41
CA ALA A 110 -20.97 8.37 -12.66
C ALA A 110 -20.23 7.03 -12.77
N VAL A 111 -19.75 6.67 -13.97
CA VAL A 111 -18.98 5.42 -14.19
C VAL A 111 -17.63 5.45 -13.49
N VAL A 112 -16.90 6.57 -13.59
CA VAL A 112 -15.61 6.76 -12.87
C VAL A 112 -15.84 6.74 -11.36
N GLY A 113 -16.90 7.40 -10.87
CA GLY A 113 -17.28 7.37 -9.46
C GLY A 113 -17.58 5.96 -8.96
N LEU A 114 -18.32 5.15 -9.74
CA LEU A 114 -18.56 3.75 -9.42
C LEU A 114 -17.26 2.94 -9.38
N ALA A 115 -16.38 3.12 -10.37
CA ALA A 115 -15.08 2.45 -10.40
C ALA A 115 -14.24 2.79 -9.15
N CYS A 116 -14.19 4.07 -8.76
CA CYS A 116 -13.54 4.52 -7.54
C CYS A 116 -14.12 3.85 -6.29
N ILE A 117 -15.45 3.83 -6.13
CA ILE A 117 -16.11 3.18 -4.98
C ILE A 117 -15.73 1.70 -4.90
N LEU A 118 -15.74 0.99 -6.03
CA LEU A 118 -15.37 -0.42 -6.08
C LEU A 118 -13.87 -0.65 -5.79
N GLN A 119 -12.99 0.23 -6.26
CA GLN A 119 -11.56 0.18 -5.93
C GLN A 119 -11.34 0.39 -4.42
N LEU A 120 -11.94 1.43 -3.82
CA LEU A 120 -11.82 1.70 -2.38
C LEU A 120 -12.39 0.55 -1.54
N ALA A 121 -13.51 -0.04 -1.96
CA ALA A 121 -14.06 -1.25 -1.34
C ALA A 121 -13.09 -2.44 -1.47
N GLY A 122 -12.45 -2.61 -2.63
CA GLY A 122 -11.41 -3.60 -2.87
C GLY A 122 -10.18 -3.43 -1.99
N ILE A 123 -9.67 -2.20 -1.86
CA ILE A 123 -8.54 -1.87 -0.96
C ILE A 123 -8.90 -2.19 0.49
N ARG A 124 -10.08 -1.76 0.95
CA ARG A 124 -10.56 -2.05 2.31
C ARG A 124 -10.71 -3.55 2.56
N ALA A 125 -11.24 -4.30 1.58
CA ALA A 125 -11.38 -5.75 1.67
C ALA A 125 -10.03 -6.48 1.65
N LEU A 126 -9.03 -5.94 0.94
CA LEU A 126 -7.67 -6.46 0.89
C LEU A 126 -6.95 -6.27 2.23
N LEU A 127 -7.12 -5.11 2.86
CA LEU A 127 -6.50 -4.78 4.15
C LEU A 127 -7.23 -5.39 5.35
N ARG A 128 -8.44 -5.93 5.20
CA ARG A 128 -9.19 -6.49 6.34
C ARG A 128 -8.54 -7.79 6.80
N ASP A 129 -8.31 -7.93 8.12
CA ASP A 129 -7.85 -9.20 8.68
C ASP A 129 -9.02 -10.22 8.66
N PRO A 130 -8.91 -11.33 7.91
CA PRO A 130 -9.98 -12.32 7.85
C PRO A 130 -10.16 -13.09 9.17
N LYS A 131 -9.13 -13.15 10.02
CA LYS A 131 -9.18 -13.83 11.32
C LYS A 131 -9.35 -12.85 12.49
N GLY A 132 -9.22 -11.56 12.23
CA GLY A 132 -9.26 -10.51 13.24
C GLY A 132 -10.67 -10.11 13.65
N ALA A 133 -10.75 -9.37 14.76
CA ALA A 133 -11.97 -8.72 15.22
C ALA A 133 -12.53 -7.70 14.20
N PRO A 134 -13.78 -7.25 14.34
CA PRO A 134 -14.33 -6.19 13.50
C PRO A 134 -13.48 -4.92 13.52
N ASN A 135 -13.26 -4.31 12.36
CA ASN A 135 -12.39 -3.13 12.15
C ASN A 135 -10.90 -3.37 12.49
N THR A 136 -10.47 -4.62 12.47
CA THR A 136 -9.06 -4.98 12.45
C THR A 136 -8.58 -5.11 11.00
N PHE A 137 -7.43 -4.51 10.73
CA PHE A 137 -6.79 -4.52 9.42
C PHE A 137 -5.41 -5.13 9.53
N LYS A 138 -4.98 -5.84 8.50
CA LYS A 138 -3.68 -6.46 8.40
C LYS A 138 -2.96 -5.98 7.15
N HIS A 139 -1.70 -5.59 7.33
CA HIS A 139 -0.75 -5.35 6.25
C HIS A 139 0.36 -6.39 6.35
N CYS A 140 0.77 -6.96 5.21
CA CYS A 140 1.89 -7.87 5.15
C CYS A 140 2.80 -7.52 3.97
N VAL A 141 4.10 -7.55 4.22
CA VAL A 141 5.17 -7.38 3.25
C VAL A 141 5.95 -8.69 3.22
N ARG A 142 5.98 -9.34 2.06
CA ARG A 142 6.82 -10.51 1.78
C ARG A 142 7.99 -10.10 0.92
N LEU A 143 9.20 -10.37 1.37
CA LEU A 143 10.45 -10.09 0.67
C LEU A 143 11.26 -11.38 0.49
N THR A 144 12.05 -11.46 -0.57
CA THR A 144 13.10 -12.48 -0.71
C THR A 144 14.44 -11.85 -0.39
N SER A 145 15.30 -12.58 0.29
CA SER A 145 16.68 -12.22 0.60
C SER A 145 17.61 -13.29 0.04
N GLY A 146 18.78 -12.89 -0.44
CA GLY A 146 19.82 -13.83 -0.90
C GLY A 146 20.55 -14.52 0.24
N ALA A 147 20.45 -13.99 1.47
CA ALA A 147 20.98 -14.63 2.66
C ALA A 147 20.16 -15.87 3.05
N ASP A 148 20.85 -16.92 3.50
CA ASP A 148 20.20 -18.08 4.08
C ASP A 148 19.51 -17.70 5.41
N PRO A 149 18.44 -18.43 5.80
CA PRO A 149 17.70 -18.14 7.01
C PRO A 149 18.53 -18.11 8.30
N ASP A 150 19.59 -18.93 8.40
CA ASP A 150 20.41 -19.06 9.61
C ASP A 150 21.43 -17.92 9.75
N THR A 151 21.86 -17.33 8.64
CA THR A 151 22.63 -16.09 8.61
C THR A 151 21.74 -14.87 8.92
N LEU A 152 20.54 -14.82 8.34
CA LEU A 152 19.68 -13.64 8.44
C LEU A 152 18.94 -13.56 9.79
N TRP A 153 18.52 -14.70 10.35
CA TRP A 153 17.70 -14.74 11.56
C TRP A 153 18.37 -14.10 12.79
N PRO A 154 19.65 -14.37 13.13
CA PRO A 154 20.36 -13.71 14.23
C PRO A 154 20.28 -12.17 14.16
N VAL A 155 20.36 -11.62 12.96
CA VAL A 155 20.27 -10.17 12.71
C VAL A 155 18.83 -9.66 12.94
N ILE A 156 17.83 -10.39 12.44
CA ILE A 156 16.41 -10.03 12.59
C ILE A 156 15.94 -10.17 14.05
N ARG A 157 16.37 -11.22 14.75
CA ARG A 157 15.98 -11.48 16.15
C ARG A 157 16.63 -10.52 17.13
N ASP A 158 17.73 -9.84 16.78
CA ASP A 158 18.35 -8.80 17.61
C ASP A 158 17.48 -7.52 17.62
N LEU A 159 16.39 -7.60 18.39
CA LEU A 159 15.41 -6.54 18.52
C LEU A 159 16.03 -5.25 19.08
N GLY A 160 17.03 -5.37 19.95
CA GLY A 160 17.74 -4.24 20.57
C GLY A 160 18.55 -3.45 19.55
N SER A 161 19.15 -4.11 18.56
CA SER A 161 20.04 -3.44 17.60
C SER A 161 19.38 -3.03 16.28
N ILE A 162 18.06 -3.17 16.11
CA ILE A 162 17.38 -2.89 14.82
C ILE A 162 17.64 -1.48 14.27
N ALA A 163 17.90 -0.49 15.13
CA ALA A 163 18.21 0.88 14.73
C ALA A 163 19.53 1.00 13.95
N ARG A 164 20.41 -0.01 14.00
CA ARG A 164 21.62 -0.07 13.15
C ARG A 164 21.29 -0.23 11.67
N TYR A 165 20.14 -0.81 11.35
CA TYR A 165 19.73 -1.13 9.98
C TYR A 165 18.60 -0.23 9.47
N GLY A 166 17.75 0.30 10.36
CA GLY A 166 16.60 1.12 10.00
C GLY A 166 16.88 2.62 10.02
N THR A 167 16.72 3.28 8.87
CA THR A 167 16.90 4.75 8.74
C THR A 167 15.83 5.59 9.43
N GLY A 168 14.71 4.97 9.84
CA GLY A 168 13.62 5.64 10.55
C GLY A 168 13.78 5.66 12.08
N LEU A 169 14.80 4.98 12.62
CA LEU A 169 15.00 4.81 14.06
C LEU A 169 16.28 5.50 14.50
N LYS A 170 16.15 6.39 15.49
CA LYS A 170 17.28 6.99 16.21
C LYS A 170 17.90 5.98 17.18
N SER A 171 17.07 5.21 17.87
CA SER A 171 17.53 4.17 18.79
C SER A 171 16.51 3.04 18.94
N SER A 172 17.01 1.86 19.29
CA SER A 172 16.26 0.74 19.79
C SER A 172 17.03 0.15 20.96
N ARG A 173 16.35 -0.33 22.00
CA ARG A 173 16.96 -1.03 23.13
C ARG A 173 15.95 -1.94 23.81
N LEU A 174 16.42 -3.00 24.44
CA LEU A 174 15.62 -3.78 25.38
C LEU A 174 15.62 -3.11 26.75
N GLU A 175 14.47 -3.09 27.41
CA GLU A 175 14.29 -2.56 28.75
C GLU A 175 14.28 -3.71 29.75
N GLY A 176 15.22 -3.70 30.69
CA GLY A 176 15.30 -4.69 31.76
C GLY A 176 15.71 -6.11 31.32
N ALA A 177 16.14 -6.28 30.07
CA ALA A 177 16.59 -7.57 29.53
C ALA A 177 17.83 -7.38 28.64
N GLU A 178 18.78 -8.32 28.72
CA GLU A 178 19.94 -8.37 27.81
C GLU A 178 19.58 -9.02 26.47
N GLU A 179 18.69 -10.01 26.49
CA GLU A 179 18.27 -10.77 25.31
C GLU A 179 16.75 -10.67 25.08
N PRO A 180 16.31 -10.75 23.82
CA PRO A 180 14.89 -10.87 23.49
C PRO A 180 14.32 -12.20 24.00
N ALA A 181 13.26 -12.13 24.79
CA ALA A 181 12.49 -13.29 25.27
C ALA A 181 11.02 -12.88 25.46
N PRO A 182 10.06 -13.83 25.49
CA PRO A 182 8.66 -13.50 25.81
C PRO A 182 8.55 -12.69 27.12
N GLY A 183 7.82 -11.58 27.06
CA GLY A 183 7.67 -10.59 28.14
C GLY A 183 8.72 -9.47 28.13
N ALA A 184 9.83 -9.61 27.40
CA ALA A 184 10.80 -8.53 27.22
C ALA A 184 10.16 -7.34 26.49
N VAL A 185 10.61 -6.12 26.81
CA VAL A 185 10.10 -4.89 26.21
C VAL A 185 11.21 -4.24 25.39
N ARG A 186 10.93 -3.99 24.11
CA ARG A 186 11.75 -3.13 23.26
C ARG A 186 11.20 -1.71 23.29
N VAL A 187 12.07 -0.73 23.48
CA VAL A 187 11.75 0.70 23.34
C VAL A 187 12.44 1.25 22.10
N CYS A 188 11.64 1.75 21.17
CA CYS A 188 12.08 2.39 19.94
C CYS A 188 11.94 3.90 20.07
N THR A 189 12.80 4.67 19.39
CA THR A 189 12.69 6.13 19.29
C THR A 189 13.08 6.58 17.89
N ASN A 190 12.26 7.43 17.27
CA ASN A 190 12.54 7.96 15.93
C ASN A 190 13.37 9.26 15.99
N HIS A 191 13.70 9.82 14.83
CA HIS A 191 14.46 11.07 14.73
C HIS A 191 13.68 12.33 15.13
N ASN A 192 12.38 12.22 15.37
CA ASN A 192 11.52 13.28 15.91
C ASN A 192 11.32 13.15 17.43
N ASP A 193 12.15 12.34 18.10
CA ASP A 193 12.09 12.04 19.54
C ASP A 193 10.75 11.46 20.02
N GLN A 194 9.96 10.88 19.10
CA GLN A 194 8.79 10.09 19.46
C GLN A 194 9.23 8.67 19.82
N SER A 195 8.77 8.19 20.97
CA SER A 195 9.09 6.85 21.47
C SER A 195 7.86 5.96 21.51
N TRP A 196 8.07 4.66 21.42
CA TRP A 196 7.05 3.66 21.66
C TRP A 196 7.67 2.38 22.19
N ALA A 197 6.87 1.62 22.94
CA ALA A 197 7.28 0.35 23.53
C ALA A 197 6.54 -0.83 22.88
N GLU A 198 7.25 -1.93 22.74
CA GLU A 198 6.80 -3.16 22.11
C GLU A 198 7.17 -4.34 22.99
N GLU A 199 6.19 -5.13 23.40
CA GLU A 199 6.39 -6.33 24.20
C GLU A 199 6.52 -7.56 23.31
N VAL A 200 7.53 -8.38 23.56
CA VAL A 200 7.71 -9.66 22.89
C VAL A 200 6.65 -10.63 23.40
N VAL A 201 5.69 -10.98 22.54
CA VAL A 201 4.62 -11.93 22.87
C VAL A 201 5.12 -13.36 22.69
N SER A 202 5.85 -13.61 21.61
CA SER A 202 6.45 -14.92 21.31
C SER A 202 7.73 -14.75 20.52
N LEU A 203 8.70 -15.62 20.77
CA LEU A 203 9.94 -15.75 20.01
C LEU A 203 10.20 -17.25 19.86
N ASP A 204 10.38 -17.71 18.63
CA ASP A 204 10.65 -19.10 18.31
C ASP A 204 11.81 -19.17 17.30
N ASP A 205 12.98 -19.58 17.80
CA ASP A 205 14.19 -19.74 17.00
C ASP A 205 14.10 -20.93 16.04
N ALA A 206 13.32 -21.97 16.36
CA ALA A 206 13.18 -23.14 15.49
C ALA A 206 12.37 -22.80 14.23
N THR A 207 11.33 -21.97 14.37
CA THR A 207 10.54 -21.47 13.24
C THR A 207 11.01 -20.12 12.71
N ARG A 208 12.07 -19.54 13.30
CA ARG A 208 12.64 -18.22 12.98
C ARG A 208 11.55 -17.15 12.90
N SER A 209 10.73 -17.06 13.94
CA SER A 209 9.61 -16.12 14.00
C SER A 209 9.44 -15.46 15.35
N PHE A 210 8.90 -14.24 15.35
CA PHE A 210 8.51 -13.54 16.57
C PHE A 210 7.25 -12.71 16.37
N VAL A 211 6.57 -12.42 17.49
CA VAL A 211 5.40 -11.55 17.56
C VAL A 211 5.61 -10.48 18.62
N LEU A 212 5.31 -9.23 18.27
CA LEU A 212 5.37 -8.07 19.14
C LEU A 212 3.97 -7.49 19.34
N ARG A 213 3.66 -7.11 20.58
CA ARG A 213 2.50 -6.29 20.93
C ARG A 213 2.97 -4.89 21.22
N PHE A 214 2.52 -3.93 20.42
CA PHE A 214 2.79 -2.52 20.67
C PHE A 214 1.94 -2.07 21.85
N ARG A 215 2.53 -1.32 22.79
CA ARG A 215 1.81 -0.71 23.92
C ARG A 215 1.03 0.52 23.48
N ALA A 216 0.06 0.30 22.58
CA ALA A 216 -0.75 1.34 21.96
C ALA A 216 -1.70 2.05 22.94
N GLU A 217 -1.84 1.51 24.15
CA GLU A 217 -2.56 2.09 25.29
C GLU A 217 -1.83 3.27 25.96
N ALA A 218 -0.53 3.45 25.70
CA ALA A 218 0.23 4.58 26.22
C ALA A 218 -0.32 5.91 25.66
N GLU A 219 -0.36 6.94 26.51
CA GLU A 219 -0.91 8.25 26.15
C GLU A 219 -0.12 8.93 25.02
N ASP A 220 1.18 8.73 25.01
CA ASP A 220 2.15 9.27 24.06
C ASP A 220 2.39 8.38 22.83
N PHE A 221 1.62 7.30 22.65
CA PHE A 221 1.79 6.41 21.50
C PHE A 221 1.61 7.16 20.16
N PRO A 222 2.64 7.25 19.31
CA PRO A 222 2.67 8.21 18.21
C PRO A 222 1.81 7.81 17.00
N PHE A 223 1.29 6.58 16.98
CA PHE A 223 0.54 6.06 15.85
C PHE A 223 -0.99 6.12 16.09
N PRO A 224 -1.81 6.30 15.06
CA PRO A 224 -3.27 6.47 15.18
C PRO A 224 -4.02 5.13 15.39
N PHE A 225 -3.43 4.20 16.15
CA PHE A 225 -3.97 2.86 16.41
C PHE A 225 -4.33 2.68 17.88
N ALA A 226 -5.47 2.06 18.15
CA ALA A 226 -5.95 1.68 19.47
C ALA A 226 -5.47 0.28 19.90
N ALA A 227 -4.98 -0.51 18.95
CA ALA A 227 -4.24 -1.75 19.19
C ALA A 227 -3.35 -2.02 17.98
N MET A 228 -2.17 -2.56 18.20
CA MET A 228 -1.24 -2.92 17.14
C MET A 228 -0.41 -4.13 17.58
N THR A 229 -0.38 -5.15 16.74
CA THR A 229 0.55 -6.27 16.85
C THR A 229 1.33 -6.37 15.55
N GLY A 230 2.57 -6.80 15.62
CA GLY A 230 3.39 -7.05 14.46
C GLY A 230 4.18 -8.33 14.63
N GLY A 231 4.76 -8.81 13.54
CA GLY A 231 5.58 -10.01 13.60
C GLY A 231 6.44 -10.17 12.37
N TRP A 232 7.46 -10.99 12.54
CA TRP A 232 8.42 -11.34 11.52
C TRP A 232 8.52 -12.87 11.46
N SER A 233 8.72 -13.41 10.27
CA SER A 233 9.10 -14.82 10.10
C SER A 233 10.03 -14.98 8.91
N VAL A 234 11.06 -15.81 9.08
CA VAL A 234 12.05 -16.12 8.05
C VAL A 234 11.93 -17.59 7.68
N SER A 235 11.65 -17.88 6.41
CA SER A 235 11.55 -19.25 5.92
C SER A 235 12.56 -19.52 4.79
N PRO A 236 13.03 -20.76 4.62
CA PRO A 236 13.91 -21.12 3.51
C PRO A 236 13.25 -20.92 2.14
N ALA A 237 14.02 -20.51 1.14
CA ALA A 237 13.65 -20.45 -0.27
C ALA A 237 14.78 -21.04 -1.15
N PRO A 238 14.51 -21.41 -2.42
CA PRO A 238 15.54 -21.99 -3.30
C PRO A 238 16.81 -21.15 -3.47
N GLU A 239 16.68 -19.82 -3.43
CA GLU A 239 17.78 -18.86 -3.63
C GLU A 239 18.10 -18.04 -2.36
N GLY A 240 17.79 -18.57 -1.17
CA GLY A 240 18.05 -17.89 0.11
C GLY A 240 16.89 -18.02 1.09
N SER A 241 16.28 -16.89 1.44
CA SER A 241 15.19 -16.84 2.41
C SER A 241 14.01 -15.97 1.96
N VAL A 242 12.83 -16.26 2.53
CA VAL A 242 11.63 -15.42 2.43
C VAL A 242 11.38 -14.81 3.80
N VAL A 243 11.32 -13.48 3.85
CA VAL A 243 11.03 -12.69 5.04
C VAL A 243 9.60 -12.17 4.94
N ASP A 244 8.74 -12.60 5.85
CA ASP A 244 7.38 -12.10 6.01
C ASP A 244 7.32 -11.14 7.20
N ILE A 245 6.83 -9.93 6.96
CA ILE A 245 6.70 -8.88 7.96
C ILE A 245 5.27 -8.40 7.93
N TRP A 246 4.60 -8.42 9.07
CA TRP A 246 3.19 -8.08 9.11
C TRP A 246 2.84 -7.23 10.32
N TRP A 247 1.75 -6.47 10.16
CA TRP A 247 1.11 -5.71 11.22
C TRP A 247 -0.38 -5.95 11.19
N THR A 248 -0.96 -6.14 12.36
CA THR A 248 -2.40 -6.19 12.57
C THR A 248 -2.76 -5.01 13.46
N VAL A 249 -3.63 -4.12 12.96
CA VAL A 249 -3.97 -2.86 13.62
C VAL A 249 -5.46 -2.71 13.80
N ARG A 250 -5.85 -2.06 14.90
CA ARG A 250 -7.20 -1.54 15.11
C ARG A 250 -7.10 -0.02 15.21
N PRO A 251 -7.52 0.73 14.19
CA PRO A 251 -7.43 2.19 14.20
C PRO A 251 -8.26 2.84 15.31
N LYS A 252 -7.83 4.01 15.81
CA LYS A 252 -8.62 4.84 16.74
C LYS A 252 -9.92 5.32 16.07
N HIS A 253 -9.86 5.71 14.79
CA HIS A 253 -11.01 6.14 14.00
C HIS A 253 -11.57 4.99 13.15
N ARG A 254 -12.75 4.49 13.50
CA ARG A 254 -13.36 3.30 12.88
C ARG A 254 -13.62 3.42 11.38
N HIS A 255 -14.04 4.60 10.90
CA HIS A 255 -14.48 4.78 9.51
C HIS A 255 -13.35 5.08 8.52
N LEU A 256 -12.33 5.82 8.94
CA LEU A 256 -11.22 6.28 8.09
C LEU A 256 -9.89 5.57 8.40
N GLY A 257 -9.83 4.77 9.47
CA GLY A 257 -8.60 4.14 9.90
C GLY A 257 -7.95 3.21 8.87
N TRP A 258 -8.76 2.57 8.03
CA TRP A 258 -8.25 1.74 6.93
C TRP A 258 -7.58 2.58 5.83
N LEU A 259 -8.06 3.80 5.60
CA LEU A 259 -7.48 4.72 4.64
C LEU A 259 -6.13 5.24 5.15
N LEU A 260 -6.05 5.60 6.43
CA LEU A 260 -4.79 5.95 7.08
C LEU A 260 -3.77 4.81 6.98
N LEU A 261 -4.21 3.57 7.22
CA LEU A 261 -3.34 2.40 7.01
C LEU A 261 -2.89 2.29 5.55
N ALA A 262 -3.81 2.40 4.58
CA ALA A 262 -3.49 2.31 3.15
C ALA A 262 -2.48 3.37 2.70
N VAL A 263 -2.54 4.58 3.26
CA VAL A 263 -1.53 5.63 3.03
C VAL A 263 -0.21 5.25 3.69
N ALA A 264 -0.26 4.79 4.95
CA ALA A 264 0.93 4.39 5.71
C ALA A 264 1.69 3.21 5.08
N THR A 265 1.04 2.34 4.29
CA THR A 265 1.73 1.25 3.60
C THR A 265 2.75 1.75 2.57
N ILE A 266 2.57 2.96 2.01
CA ILE A 266 3.45 3.49 0.95
C ILE A 266 4.90 3.68 1.44
N PRO A 267 5.18 4.51 2.46
CA PRO A 267 6.53 4.64 3.00
C PRO A 267 6.97 3.33 3.68
N LEU A 268 6.08 2.64 4.38
CA LEU A 268 6.41 1.40 5.09
C LEU A 268 6.96 0.33 4.14
N ASP A 269 6.32 0.10 2.99
CA ASP A 269 6.76 -0.87 1.98
C ASP A 269 8.14 -0.55 1.39
N ARG A 270 8.51 0.73 1.35
CA ARG A 270 9.83 1.17 0.89
C ARG A 270 10.86 0.99 2.00
N ASP A 271 10.56 1.48 3.19
CA ASP A 271 11.50 1.53 4.32
C ASP A 271 11.82 0.10 4.80
N ILE A 272 10.85 -0.81 4.78
CA ILE A 272 11.06 -2.23 5.12
C ILE A 272 11.97 -2.94 4.12
N ARG A 273 11.91 -2.59 2.84
CA ARG A 273 12.85 -3.14 1.84
C ARG A 273 14.27 -2.70 2.13
N HIS A 274 14.47 -1.41 2.42
CA HIS A 274 15.79 -0.91 2.79
C HIS A 274 16.30 -1.53 4.09
N LEU A 275 15.42 -1.71 5.08
CA LEU A 275 15.74 -2.37 6.35
C LEU A 275 16.24 -3.80 6.13
N VAL A 276 15.49 -4.64 5.40
CA VAL A 276 15.89 -6.03 5.14
C VAL A 276 17.16 -6.10 4.29
N ALA A 277 17.31 -5.24 3.29
CA ALA A 277 18.55 -5.19 2.51
C ALA A 277 19.76 -4.79 3.36
N ALA A 278 19.60 -3.87 4.32
CA ALA A 278 20.65 -3.49 5.27
C ALA A 278 20.97 -4.62 6.26
N MET A 279 19.96 -5.37 6.73
CA MET A 279 20.15 -6.55 7.57
C MET A 279 20.89 -7.67 6.83
N GLU A 280 20.54 -7.91 5.57
CA GLU A 280 21.23 -8.85 4.68
C GLU A 280 22.71 -8.47 4.53
N ALA A 281 22.99 -7.19 4.22
CA ALA A 281 24.37 -6.70 4.10
C ALA A 281 25.15 -6.81 5.43
N GLY A 282 24.48 -6.59 6.57
CA GLY A 282 25.08 -6.70 7.90
C GLY A 282 25.34 -8.14 8.34
N GLY A 283 24.51 -9.10 7.93
CA GLY A 283 24.76 -10.54 8.14
C GLY A 283 25.81 -11.10 7.18
N ALA A 284 25.93 -10.53 5.99
CA ALA A 284 26.80 -10.97 4.91
C ALA A 284 28.27 -10.49 5.02
N SER A 285 28.74 -10.05 6.19
CA SER A 285 30.15 -9.65 6.42
C SER A 285 31.20 -10.77 6.17
N THR A 286 30.80 -11.88 5.55
CA THR A 286 31.69 -12.95 5.06
C THR A 286 31.37 -13.49 3.65
N SER A 287 30.35 -13.04 2.91
CA SER A 287 30.09 -13.57 1.54
C SER A 287 29.27 -12.67 0.61
N ARG A 288 29.83 -12.46 -0.59
CA ARG A 288 29.35 -11.75 -1.80
C ARG A 288 28.01 -11.00 -1.72
N THR A 289 28.09 -9.70 -2.00
CA THR A 289 26.98 -8.79 -2.33
C THR A 289 26.20 -9.31 -3.54
N ALA A 290 25.11 -10.05 -3.30
CA ALA A 290 24.15 -10.38 -4.35
C ALA A 290 23.22 -9.17 -4.56
N ALA A 291 22.83 -8.93 -5.81
CA ALA A 291 21.82 -7.93 -6.12
C ALA A 291 20.47 -8.41 -5.56
N VAL A 292 19.86 -7.61 -4.69
CA VAL A 292 18.51 -7.88 -4.17
C VAL A 292 17.52 -7.84 -5.34
N SER A 293 17.16 -9.00 -5.87
CA SER A 293 16.05 -9.14 -6.81
C SER A 293 14.77 -8.88 -6.02
N LEU A 294 14.06 -7.80 -6.36
CA LEU A 294 12.80 -7.45 -5.70
C LEU A 294 11.66 -8.26 -6.32
N PRO A 295 11.12 -9.28 -5.64
CA PRO A 295 9.99 -10.04 -6.16
C PRO A 295 8.74 -9.16 -6.19
N ALA A 296 7.75 -9.62 -6.94
CA ALA A 296 6.42 -9.03 -6.90
C ALA A 296 5.88 -9.04 -5.46
N PHE A 297 5.30 -7.92 -5.03
CA PHE A 297 4.63 -7.82 -3.74
C PHE A 297 3.59 -8.93 -3.62
N ALA A 298 3.81 -9.85 -2.70
CA ALA A 298 2.83 -10.85 -2.32
C ALA A 298 2.35 -10.48 -0.92
N TYR A 299 1.07 -10.14 -0.81
CA TYR A 299 0.43 -10.03 0.48
C TYR A 299 0.27 -11.44 1.08
N CYS A 300 0.70 -11.61 2.32
CA CYS A 300 0.31 -12.74 3.16
C CYS A 300 -1.20 -12.59 3.53
#